data_AF-A0A524JA32-F1
#
_entry.id   AF-A0A524JA32-F1
#
_cell.length_a   1.000
_cell.length_b   1.000
_cell.length_c   1.000
_cell.angle_alpha   90.00
_cell.angle_beta   90.00
_cell.angle_gamma   90.00
#
_symmetry.space_group_name_H-M   'P 1'
#
loop_
_entity.id
_entity.type
_entity.pdbx_description
1 polymer ?
#
loop_
_entity_poly.entity_id
_entity_poly.type
_entity_poly.pdbx_seq_one_letter_code
_entity_poly.pdbx_strand_id
1 'polypeptide(L)'
;MHEDTMAKKTYLLCLEGGGTRCQAALLDTMGMPLHISESTDVNTNFVTREIAQAAVLRAVSEVLRVSRIPGEQVSRFASALVGPRFGPEVFYSMIPTATYHYYTERDVVFARAGIYTPHGVAVVAATGATAWGIRSDNGLHISVGGWGTLLGDEGSAYAVGLMALRTAPRIYEKRITTPTRLLEILYQRFDMTPETFRPKMYDLAY
;
A
#
# COMPACT_ATOMS: atom_id res chain seq x y z
N MET A 1 11.86 29.68 38.86
CA MET A 1 11.74 28.25 38.49
C MET A 1 10.59 28.12 37.52
N HIS A 2 10.87 28.23 36.22
CA HIS A 2 9.93 27.79 35.19
C HIS A 2 10.31 26.35 34.88
N GLU A 3 9.52 25.41 35.36
CA GLU A 3 9.54 24.04 34.85
C GLU A 3 9.00 24.09 33.42
N ASP A 4 9.94 24.13 32.49
CA ASP A 4 9.71 23.95 31.07
C ASP A 4 9.09 22.55 30.90
N THR A 5 7.76 22.49 30.87
CA THR A 5 7.03 21.24 30.73
C THR A 5 7.12 20.83 29.27
N MET A 6 8.29 20.35 28.84
CA MET A 6 8.39 19.60 27.59
C MET A 6 7.40 18.45 27.70
N ALA A 7 6.27 18.56 26.98
CA ALA A 7 5.26 17.53 26.95
C ALA A 7 5.95 16.19 26.67
N LYS A 8 5.76 15.22 27.58
CA LYS A 8 6.42 13.92 27.50
C LYS A 8 6.07 13.30 26.14
N LYS A 9 7.06 13.14 25.26
CA LYS A 9 6.88 12.51 23.95
C LYS A 9 6.48 11.06 24.17
N THR A 10 5.23 10.72 23.88
CA THR A 10 4.61 9.45 24.31
C THR A 10 3.86 8.72 23.19
N TYR A 11 3.84 9.25 21.97
CA TYR A 11 3.11 8.63 20.88
C TYR A 11 4.01 8.17 19.74
N LEU A 12 3.56 7.14 19.04
CA LEU A 12 4.13 6.63 17.81
C LEU A 12 3.13 6.96 16.69
N LEU A 13 3.62 7.40 15.54
CA LEU A 13 2.80 7.57 14.36
C LEU A 13 3.33 6.63 13.27
N CYS A 14 2.45 5.83 12.69
CA CYS A 14 2.77 4.93 11.58
C CYS A 14 1.98 5.34 10.35
N LEU A 15 2.62 5.37 9.19
CA LEU A 15 2.00 5.69 7.91
C LEU A 15 2.26 4.53 6.92
N GLU A 16 1.21 3.84 6.50
CA GLU A 16 1.29 2.77 5.49
C GLU A 16 0.50 3.19 4.26
N GLY A 17 0.98 2.91 3.05
CA GLY A 17 0.17 3.19 1.86
C GLY A 17 0.69 2.57 0.56
N GLY A 18 -0.24 2.31 -0.34
CA GLY A 18 0.02 1.83 -1.69
C GLY A 18 -1.15 2.10 -2.63
N GLY A 19 -1.34 1.21 -3.62
CA GLY A 19 -2.25 1.37 -4.78
C GLY A 19 -3.76 1.44 -4.50
N THR A 20 -4.18 1.40 -3.25
CA THR A 20 -5.62 1.29 -2.89
C THR A 20 -5.98 2.16 -1.71
N ARG A 21 -5.05 2.32 -0.77
CA ARG A 21 -5.27 3.06 0.47
C ARG A 21 -3.94 3.59 1.01
N CYS A 22 -4.03 4.72 1.68
CA CYS A 22 -3.01 5.23 2.59
C CYS A 22 -3.65 5.41 3.98
N GLN A 23 -2.96 5.00 5.03
CA GLN A 23 -3.45 5.05 6.40
C GLN A 23 -2.39 5.62 7.34
N ALA A 24 -2.84 6.46 8.26
CA ALA A 24 -2.03 6.87 9.40
C ALA A 24 -2.64 6.32 10.69
N ALA A 25 -1.82 5.68 11.51
CA ALA A 25 -2.20 5.19 12.82
C ALA A 25 -1.39 5.93 13.89
N LEU A 26 -2.08 6.48 14.90
CA LEU A 26 -1.45 7.02 16.09
C LEU A 26 -1.58 5.99 17.21
N LEU A 27 -0.47 5.65 17.83
CA LEU A 27 -0.38 4.64 18.88
C LEU A 27 0.23 5.23 20.14
N ASP A 28 -0.12 4.66 21.29
CA ASP A 28 0.59 4.92 22.54
C ASP A 28 1.95 4.19 22.60
N THR A 29 2.67 4.35 23.72
CA THR A 29 3.97 3.69 23.92
C THR A 29 3.88 2.16 24.06
N MET A 30 2.68 1.61 24.29
CA MET A 30 2.43 0.17 24.37
C MET A 30 2.11 -0.42 22.98
N GLY A 31 2.05 0.41 21.94
CA GLY A 31 1.69 0.00 20.59
C GLY A 31 0.18 -0.19 20.39
N MET A 32 -0.66 0.34 21.29
CA MET A 32 -2.11 0.29 21.13
C MET A 32 -2.59 1.43 20.23
N PRO A 33 -3.36 1.15 19.16
CA PRO A 33 -3.86 2.20 18.28
C PRO A 33 -4.93 3.03 19.00
N LEU A 34 -4.70 4.34 19.06
CA LEU A 34 -5.65 5.33 19.59
C LEU A 34 -6.62 5.77 18.49
N HIS A 35 -6.10 5.98 17.30
CA HIS A 35 -6.88 6.33 16.13
C HIS A 35 -6.18 5.90 14.84
N ILE A 36 -6.99 5.60 13.82
CA ILE A 36 -6.53 5.30 12.46
C ILE A 36 -7.34 6.18 11.51
N SER A 37 -6.65 6.95 10.68
CA SER A 37 -7.23 7.71 9.58
C SER A 37 -6.88 7.04 8.26
N GLU A 38 -7.71 7.28 7.25
CA GLU A 38 -7.47 6.80 5.89
C GLU A 38 -7.52 7.97 4.90
N SER A 39 -6.77 7.84 3.82
CA SER A 39 -6.83 8.71 2.65
C SER A 39 -6.80 7.87 1.38
N THR A 40 -6.31 8.44 0.28
CA THR A 40 -6.37 7.85 -1.06
C THR A 40 -5.08 7.12 -1.45
N ASP A 41 -5.05 6.61 -2.68
CA ASP A 41 -3.87 6.01 -3.31
C ASP A 41 -2.63 6.93 -3.25
N VAL A 42 -1.48 6.31 -3.00
CA VAL A 42 -0.16 6.95 -2.95
C VAL A 42 0.83 6.31 -3.93
N ASN A 43 0.44 5.26 -4.66
CA ASN A 43 1.31 4.56 -5.58
C ASN A 43 1.57 5.40 -6.83
N THR A 44 2.78 5.95 -6.92
CA THR A 44 3.18 6.84 -8.00
C THR A 44 3.30 6.17 -9.38
N ASN A 45 3.04 4.87 -9.47
CA ASN A 45 2.85 4.19 -10.75
C ASN A 45 1.48 4.52 -11.39
N PHE A 46 0.50 4.93 -10.58
CA PHE A 46 -0.89 5.19 -11.00
C PHE A 46 -1.38 6.61 -10.71
N VAL A 47 -0.77 7.29 -9.72
CA VAL A 47 -1.08 8.68 -9.38
C VAL A 47 0.16 9.57 -9.48
N THR A 48 -0.04 10.88 -9.61
CA THR A 48 1.10 11.81 -9.59
C THR A 48 1.71 11.93 -8.19
N ARG A 49 2.97 12.38 -8.11
CA ARG A 49 3.67 12.60 -6.84
C ARG A 49 2.92 13.61 -5.95
N GLU A 50 2.29 14.60 -6.55
CA GLU A 50 1.51 15.64 -5.87
C GLU A 50 0.25 15.05 -5.21
N ILE A 51 -0.47 14.18 -5.93
CA ILE A 51 -1.62 13.45 -5.39
C ILE A 51 -1.18 12.57 -4.22
N ALA A 52 -0.10 11.80 -4.40
CA ALA A 52 0.44 10.95 -3.34
C ALA A 52 0.88 11.76 -2.12
N GLN A 53 1.54 12.90 -2.32
CA GLN A 53 1.97 13.78 -1.22
C GLN A 53 0.76 14.36 -0.47
N ALA A 54 -0.26 14.83 -1.19
CA ALA A 54 -1.48 15.32 -0.58
C ALA A 54 -2.21 14.22 0.22
N ALA A 55 -2.20 12.98 -0.27
CA ALA A 55 -2.81 11.84 0.42
C ALA A 55 -2.11 11.50 1.74
N VAL A 56 -0.77 11.43 1.76
CA VAL A 56 -0.02 11.16 3.00
C VAL A 56 -0.17 12.30 4.02
N LEU A 57 -0.14 13.55 3.56
CA LEU A 57 -0.33 14.72 4.42
C LEU A 57 -1.72 14.74 5.03
N ARG A 58 -2.75 14.40 4.25
CA ARG A 58 -4.14 14.29 4.72
C ARG A 58 -4.30 13.22 5.79
N ALA A 59 -3.72 12.03 5.58
CA ALA A 59 -3.79 10.95 6.57
C ALA A 59 -3.16 11.37 7.90
N VAL A 60 -1.94 11.92 7.87
CA VAL A 60 -1.24 12.39 9.08
C VAL A 60 -1.97 13.55 9.75
N SER A 61 -2.45 14.53 8.99
CA SER A 61 -3.20 15.66 9.53
C SER A 61 -4.49 15.20 10.24
N GLU A 62 -5.24 14.31 9.60
CA GLU A 62 -6.51 13.83 10.13
C GLU A 62 -6.32 12.99 11.40
N VAL A 63 -5.30 12.14 11.47
CA VAL A 63 -5.07 11.31 12.66
C VAL A 63 -4.70 12.18 13.88
N LEU A 64 -3.89 13.22 13.70
CA LEU A 64 -3.55 14.18 14.75
C LEU A 64 -4.77 15.00 15.18
N ARG A 65 -5.57 15.46 14.22
CA ARG A 65 -6.77 16.27 14.48
C ARG A 65 -7.83 15.50 15.28
N VAL A 66 -8.11 14.25 14.89
CA VAL A 66 -9.16 13.43 15.54
C VAL A 66 -8.71 12.93 16.91
N SER A 67 -7.44 12.51 17.04
CA SER A 67 -6.86 12.10 18.33
C SER A 67 -6.68 13.27 19.31
N ARG A 68 -6.68 14.52 18.80
CA ARG A 68 -6.40 15.74 19.56
C ARG A 68 -5.01 15.73 20.21
N ILE A 69 -4.07 15.01 19.60
CA ILE A 69 -2.68 14.93 20.06
C ILE A 69 -1.84 15.93 19.25
N PRO A 70 -1.19 16.90 19.91
CA PRO A 70 -0.21 17.77 19.26
C PRO A 70 0.95 16.95 18.69
N GLY A 71 1.38 17.25 17.47
CA GLY A 71 2.41 16.47 16.82
C GLY A 71 3.80 16.55 17.48
N GLU A 72 4.03 17.56 18.33
CA GLU A 72 5.21 17.67 19.20
C GLU A 72 5.32 16.52 20.21
N GLN A 73 4.20 15.86 20.54
CA GLN A 73 4.15 14.70 21.43
C GLN A 73 4.44 13.38 20.70
N VAL A 74 4.52 13.39 19.37
CA VAL A 74 4.92 12.23 18.56
C VAL A 74 6.43 12.03 18.71
N SER A 75 6.81 10.93 19.34
CA SER A 75 8.20 10.58 19.62
C SER A 75 8.90 9.88 18.44
N ARG A 76 8.13 9.11 17.67
CA ARG A 76 8.60 8.30 16.55
C ARG A 76 7.57 8.39 15.42
N PHE A 77 8.08 8.48 14.20
CA PHE A 77 7.28 8.41 13.00
C PHE A 77 7.84 7.32 12.10
N ALA A 78 7.05 6.32 11.78
CA ALA A 78 7.40 5.25 10.86
C ALA A 78 6.58 5.37 9.58
N SER A 79 7.20 5.19 8.41
CA SER A 79 6.45 5.09 7.16
C SER A 79 6.84 3.85 6.35
N ALA A 80 5.85 3.30 5.63
CA ALA A 80 6.01 2.24 4.65
C ALA A 80 5.09 2.52 3.45
N LEU A 81 5.66 3.04 2.37
CA LEU A 81 4.91 3.47 1.18
C LEU A 81 5.39 2.71 -0.05
N VAL A 82 4.45 2.26 -0.88
CA VAL A 82 4.71 1.60 -2.17
C VAL A 82 4.78 2.65 -3.27
N GLY A 83 5.95 2.81 -3.89
CA GLY A 83 6.19 3.78 -4.96
C GLY A 83 7.00 4.99 -4.48
N PRO A 84 6.38 5.99 -3.82
CA PRO A 84 7.08 7.18 -3.39
C PRO A 84 7.83 6.96 -2.08
N ARG A 85 8.89 7.76 -1.91
CA ARG A 85 9.51 8.00 -0.61
C ARG A 85 9.36 9.47 -0.26
N PHE A 86 8.60 9.75 0.80
CA PHE A 86 8.52 11.08 1.40
C PHE A 86 9.38 11.09 2.66
N GLY A 87 10.32 12.02 2.75
CA GLY A 87 11.14 12.17 3.94
C GLY A 87 10.42 12.96 5.04
N PRO A 88 11.05 13.11 6.22
CA PRO A 88 10.45 13.80 7.35
C PRO A 88 10.20 15.30 7.07
N GLU A 89 10.93 15.89 6.12
CA GLU A 89 10.76 17.29 5.70
C GLU A 89 9.34 17.60 5.22
N VAL A 90 8.66 16.63 4.61
CA VAL A 90 7.28 16.77 4.14
C VAL A 90 6.31 16.94 5.32
N PHE A 91 6.62 16.34 6.47
CA PHE A 91 5.74 16.29 7.63
C PHE A 91 6.15 17.25 8.76
N TYR A 92 7.22 18.04 8.55
CA TYR A 92 7.83 18.87 9.58
C TYR A 92 6.85 19.85 10.23
N SER A 93 5.92 20.43 9.46
CA SER A 93 4.90 21.34 9.99
C SER A 93 3.88 20.68 10.92
N MET A 94 3.72 19.35 10.85
CA MET A 94 2.76 18.59 11.64
C MET A 94 3.43 17.84 12.80
N ILE A 95 4.61 17.26 12.58
CA ILE A 95 5.32 16.40 13.57
C ILE A 95 6.81 16.77 13.65
N PRO A 96 7.15 18.00 14.08
CA PRO A 96 8.50 18.57 13.92
C PRO A 96 9.59 17.84 14.72
N THR A 97 9.23 17.08 15.76
CA THR A 97 10.20 16.55 16.73
C THR A 97 10.33 15.01 16.73
N ALA A 98 9.61 14.34 15.84
CA ALA A 98 9.55 12.88 15.76
C ALA A 98 10.82 12.31 15.10
N THR A 99 11.40 11.26 15.68
CA THR A 99 12.46 10.50 14.99
C THR A 99 11.84 9.67 13.88
N TYR A 100 12.30 9.88 12.65
CA TYR A 100 11.75 9.23 11.46
C TYR A 100 12.42 7.89 11.15
N HIS A 101 11.60 6.91 10.83
CA HIS A 101 12.00 5.59 10.37
C HIS A 101 11.25 5.26 9.07
N TYR A 102 11.98 4.71 8.10
CA TYR A 102 11.39 4.24 6.85
C TYR A 102 11.53 2.72 6.78
N TYR A 103 10.44 2.05 6.44
CA TYR A 103 10.37 0.62 6.21
C TYR A 103 9.96 0.35 4.77
N THR A 104 10.62 -0.61 4.14
CA THR A 104 10.23 -1.12 2.83
C THR A 104 9.08 -2.13 2.96
N GLU A 105 8.40 -2.43 1.86
CA GLU A 105 7.40 -3.51 1.81
C GLU A 105 7.99 -4.86 2.29
N ARG A 106 9.26 -5.13 1.94
CA ARG A 106 10.02 -6.27 2.44
C ARG A 106 10.08 -6.29 3.96
N ASP A 107 10.44 -5.17 4.59
CA ASP A 107 10.58 -5.12 6.05
C ASP A 107 9.22 -5.34 6.73
N VAL A 108 8.14 -4.78 6.15
CA VAL A 108 6.76 -4.96 6.64
C VAL A 108 6.29 -6.41 6.53
N VAL A 109 6.53 -7.09 5.41
CA VAL A 109 6.06 -8.48 5.24
C VAL A 109 6.76 -9.44 6.21
N PHE A 110 8.06 -9.27 6.44
CA PHE A 110 8.77 -10.06 7.45
C PHE A 110 8.26 -9.75 8.87
N ALA A 111 8.06 -8.48 9.20
CA ALA A 111 7.51 -8.08 10.50
C ALA A 111 6.10 -8.64 10.73
N ARG A 112 5.24 -8.68 9.70
CA ARG A 112 3.90 -9.31 9.78
C ARG A 112 3.97 -10.81 10.05
N ALA A 113 5.05 -11.48 9.64
CA ALA A 113 5.32 -12.87 9.97
C ALA A 113 5.98 -13.07 11.35
N GLY A 114 6.15 -11.99 12.15
CA GLY A 114 6.83 -12.04 13.45
C GLY A 114 8.36 -12.04 13.36
N ILE A 115 8.93 -11.75 12.19
CA ILE A 115 10.38 -11.76 11.93
C ILE A 115 10.89 -10.32 11.86
N TYR A 116 11.32 -9.78 12.99
CA TYR A 116 11.82 -8.39 13.09
C TYR A 116 13.29 -8.21 12.70
N THR A 117 14.02 -9.32 12.54
CA THR A 117 15.33 -9.36 11.89
C THR A 117 15.17 -10.23 10.64
N PRO A 118 14.92 -9.62 9.47
CA PRO A 118 14.53 -10.35 8.27
C PRO A 118 15.49 -11.50 7.89
N HIS A 119 14.94 -12.70 7.79
CA HIS A 119 15.62 -13.91 7.30
C HIS A 119 14.57 -14.89 6.77
N GLY A 120 14.97 -15.79 5.87
CA GLY A 120 14.07 -16.71 5.17
C GLY A 120 13.54 -16.13 3.87
N VAL A 121 12.38 -16.59 3.44
CA VAL A 121 11.74 -16.18 2.18
C VAL A 121 10.37 -15.57 2.48
N ALA A 122 10.11 -14.40 1.93
CA ALA A 122 8.81 -13.74 1.98
C ALA A 122 8.26 -13.58 0.56
N VAL A 123 6.97 -13.85 0.37
CA VAL A 123 6.26 -13.66 -0.91
C VAL A 123 5.06 -12.77 -0.64
N VAL A 124 4.97 -11.67 -1.38
CA VAL A 124 3.78 -10.81 -1.41
C VAL A 124 3.06 -11.06 -2.73
N ALA A 125 1.78 -11.41 -2.64
CA ALA A 125 0.86 -11.53 -3.76
C ALA A 125 -0.39 -10.70 -3.42
N ALA A 126 -0.37 -9.44 -3.82
CA ALA A 126 -1.41 -8.45 -3.56
C ALA A 126 -1.83 -7.82 -4.89
N THR A 127 -1.93 -6.49 -4.98
CA THR A 127 -2.13 -5.81 -6.28
C THR A 127 -1.01 -6.12 -7.26
N GLY A 128 0.24 -6.08 -6.80
CA GLY A 128 1.42 -6.61 -7.48
C GLY A 128 1.98 -7.84 -6.78
N ALA A 129 3.12 -8.37 -7.25
CA ALA A 129 3.76 -9.53 -6.64
C ALA A 129 5.29 -9.46 -6.66
N THR A 130 5.89 -9.72 -5.48
CA THR A 130 7.34 -9.74 -5.27
C THR A 130 7.71 -10.81 -4.26
N ALA A 131 8.85 -11.46 -4.46
CA ALA A 131 9.46 -12.37 -3.50
C ALA A 131 10.84 -11.86 -3.06
N TRP A 132 11.14 -12.02 -1.78
CA TRP A 132 12.45 -11.74 -1.20
C TRP A 132 13.00 -12.95 -0.48
N GLY A 133 14.30 -13.17 -0.61
CA GLY A 133 15.05 -14.15 0.18
C GLY A 133 16.16 -13.46 0.94
N ILE A 134 16.38 -13.81 2.21
CA ILE A 134 17.48 -13.32 3.03
C ILE A 134 18.07 -14.49 3.81
N ARG A 135 19.37 -14.73 3.66
CA ARG A 135 20.08 -15.82 4.35
C ARG A 135 20.39 -15.43 5.80
N SER A 136 20.16 -16.34 6.74
CA SER A 136 20.31 -16.06 8.17
C SER A 136 21.77 -15.96 8.64
N ASP A 137 22.71 -16.60 7.96
CA ASP A 137 24.12 -16.69 8.34
C ASP A 137 24.94 -15.44 7.97
N ASN A 138 24.68 -14.84 6.81
CA ASN A 138 25.47 -13.73 6.28
C ASN A 138 24.64 -12.57 5.70
N GLY A 139 23.30 -12.64 5.76
CA GLY A 139 22.42 -11.59 5.27
C GLY A 139 22.39 -11.44 3.74
N LEU A 140 22.96 -12.39 2.99
CA LEU A 140 22.86 -12.37 1.52
C LEU A 140 21.38 -12.36 1.14
N HIS A 141 20.99 -11.43 0.28
CA HIS A 141 19.60 -11.24 -0.09
C HIS A 141 19.40 -11.26 -1.60
N ILE A 142 18.21 -11.69 -1.99
CA ILE A 142 17.72 -11.67 -3.37
C ILE A 142 16.31 -11.09 -3.41
N SER A 143 15.97 -10.49 -4.54
CA SER A 143 14.61 -10.05 -4.88
C SER A 143 14.26 -10.66 -6.23
N VAL A 144 13.06 -11.22 -6.35
CA VAL A 144 12.55 -11.85 -7.58
C VAL A 144 11.14 -11.32 -7.83
N GLY A 145 10.83 -10.94 -9.08
CA GLY A 145 9.58 -10.25 -9.40
C GLY A 145 9.62 -8.78 -8.98
N GLY A 146 8.45 -8.16 -8.81
CA GLY A 146 8.34 -6.74 -8.47
C GLY A 146 8.68 -5.77 -9.61
N TRP A 147 8.69 -6.25 -10.86
CA TRP A 147 8.91 -5.43 -12.06
C TRP A 147 7.68 -4.59 -12.46
N GLY A 148 6.59 -4.68 -11.69
CA GLY A 148 5.33 -4.03 -11.95
C GLY A 148 4.49 -4.71 -13.03
N THR A 149 3.28 -4.20 -13.19
CA THR A 149 2.20 -4.83 -13.96
C THR A 149 2.48 -5.04 -15.44
N LEU A 150 3.39 -4.26 -16.03
CA LEU A 150 3.75 -4.35 -17.44
C LEU A 150 4.77 -5.48 -17.72
N LEU A 151 5.70 -5.71 -16.79
CA LEU A 151 6.87 -6.57 -16.99
C LEU A 151 6.93 -7.77 -16.03
N GLY A 152 5.99 -7.88 -15.09
CA GLY A 152 5.93 -8.97 -14.11
C GLY A 152 4.61 -8.98 -13.34
N ASP A 153 4.71 -9.00 -12.00
CA ASP A 153 3.58 -9.18 -11.07
C ASP A 153 2.82 -10.52 -11.28
N GLU A 154 3.50 -11.56 -11.76
CA GLU A 154 2.90 -12.88 -11.88
C GLU A 154 2.41 -13.40 -10.52
N GLY A 155 1.19 -13.95 -10.51
CA GLY A 155 0.53 -14.39 -9.27
C GLY A 155 -0.15 -13.28 -8.47
N SER A 156 -0.04 -12.02 -8.89
CA SER A 156 -0.80 -10.90 -8.30
C SER A 156 -2.28 -10.89 -8.71
N ALA A 157 -3.08 -10.12 -7.96
CA ALA A 157 -4.46 -9.83 -8.32
C ALA A 157 -4.57 -9.09 -9.66
N TYR A 158 -3.63 -8.19 -9.97
CA TYR A 158 -3.61 -7.50 -11.26
C TYR A 158 -3.38 -8.49 -12.42
N ALA A 159 -2.39 -9.38 -12.30
CA ALA A 159 -2.11 -10.39 -13.32
C ALA A 159 -3.30 -11.32 -13.54
N VAL A 160 -3.94 -11.79 -12.47
CA VAL A 160 -5.15 -12.63 -12.55
C VAL A 160 -6.31 -11.88 -13.22
N GLY A 161 -6.56 -10.63 -12.83
CA GLY A 161 -7.59 -9.80 -13.44
C GLY A 161 -7.35 -9.54 -14.92
N LEU A 162 -6.10 -9.23 -15.31
CA LEU A 162 -5.72 -9.02 -16.70
C LEU A 162 -5.86 -10.30 -17.53
N MET A 163 -5.48 -11.46 -16.98
CA MET A 163 -5.70 -12.75 -17.63
C MET A 163 -7.20 -13.02 -17.84
N ALA A 164 -8.04 -12.73 -16.84
CA ALA A 164 -9.49 -12.83 -16.96
C ALA A 164 -10.04 -11.93 -18.08
N LEU A 165 -9.67 -10.64 -18.09
CA LEU A 165 -10.11 -9.67 -19.09
C LEU A 165 -9.63 -10.05 -20.50
N ARG A 166 -8.40 -10.55 -20.67
CA ARG A 166 -7.88 -11.04 -21.96
C ARG A 166 -8.56 -12.33 -22.43
N THR A 167 -9.02 -13.16 -21.49
CA THR A 167 -9.73 -14.41 -21.78
C THR A 167 -11.18 -14.16 -22.17
N ALA A 168 -11.81 -13.12 -21.63
CA ALA A 168 -13.23 -12.83 -21.85
C ALA A 168 -13.63 -12.67 -23.33
N PRO A 169 -12.91 -11.90 -24.19
CA PRO A 169 -13.20 -11.84 -25.62
C PRO A 169 -13.14 -13.22 -26.31
N ARG A 170 -12.23 -14.10 -25.87
CA ARG A 170 -12.10 -15.45 -26.43
C ARG A 170 -13.32 -16.31 -26.10
N ILE A 171 -13.88 -16.17 -24.89
CA ILE A 171 -15.11 -16.87 -24.51
C ILE A 171 -16.31 -16.27 -25.25
N TYR A 172 -16.41 -14.94 -25.29
CA TYR A 172 -17.48 -14.22 -25.97
C TYR A 172 -17.57 -14.58 -27.46
N GLU A 173 -16.42 -14.69 -28.13
CA GLU A 173 -16.30 -15.10 -29.54
C GLU A 173 -16.35 -16.63 -29.73
N LYS A 174 -16.64 -17.40 -28.67
CA LYS A 174 -16.73 -18.87 -28.68
C LYS A 174 -15.43 -19.58 -29.10
N ARG A 175 -14.27 -18.92 -28.98
CA ARG A 175 -12.92 -19.52 -29.16
C ARG A 175 -12.49 -20.37 -27.97
N ILE A 176 -13.13 -20.18 -26.82
CA ILE A 176 -13.06 -21.06 -25.65
C ILE A 176 -14.49 -21.52 -25.37
N THR A 177 -14.71 -22.83 -25.38
CA THR A 177 -16.04 -23.44 -25.22
C THR A 177 -16.23 -24.18 -23.89
N THR A 178 -15.17 -24.30 -23.09
CA THR A 178 -15.26 -24.87 -21.74
C THR A 178 -16.26 -24.06 -20.90
N PRO A 179 -17.25 -24.70 -20.27
CA PRO A 179 -18.21 -24.01 -19.41
C PRO A 179 -17.51 -23.19 -18.33
N THR A 180 -17.91 -21.94 -18.18
CA THR A 180 -17.32 -20.99 -17.23
C THR A 180 -18.29 -19.88 -16.90
N ARG A 181 -18.17 -19.33 -15.69
CA ARG A 181 -18.94 -18.17 -15.23
C ARG A 181 -18.22 -16.84 -15.43
N LEU A 182 -17.08 -16.84 -16.13
CA LEU A 182 -16.22 -15.66 -16.23
C LEU A 182 -16.94 -14.44 -16.84
N LEU A 183 -17.71 -14.64 -17.92
CA LEU A 183 -18.47 -13.55 -18.53
C LEU A 183 -19.55 -13.00 -17.57
N GLU A 184 -20.28 -13.86 -16.87
CA GLU A 184 -21.29 -13.45 -15.88
C GLU A 184 -20.69 -12.56 -14.79
N ILE A 185 -19.52 -12.95 -14.26
CA ILE A 185 -18.81 -12.20 -13.23
C ILE A 185 -18.39 -10.83 -13.77
N LEU A 186 -17.87 -10.77 -15.00
CA LEU A 186 -17.45 -9.51 -15.63
C LEU A 186 -18.63 -8.60 -15.93
N TYR A 187 -19.76 -9.17 -16.38
CA TYR A 187 -21.02 -8.46 -16.58
C TYR A 187 -21.47 -7.77 -15.30
N GLN A 188 -21.48 -8.48 -14.18
CA GLN A 188 -21.82 -7.87 -12.89
C GLN A 188 -20.79 -6.83 -12.43
N ARG A 189 -19.49 -7.13 -12.57
CA ARG A 189 -18.42 -6.28 -12.02
C ARG A 189 -18.27 -4.94 -12.75
N PHE A 190 -18.50 -4.93 -14.06
CA PHE A 190 -18.33 -3.78 -14.96
C PHE A 190 -19.66 -3.28 -15.55
N ASP A 191 -20.77 -3.74 -15.00
CA ASP A 191 -22.13 -3.35 -15.42
C ASP A 191 -22.37 -3.61 -16.93
N MET A 192 -21.87 -4.71 -17.46
CA MET A 192 -22.01 -5.07 -18.88
C MET A 192 -23.15 -6.06 -19.10
N THR A 193 -23.60 -6.15 -20.34
CA THR A 193 -24.53 -7.16 -20.88
C THR A 193 -23.90 -7.82 -22.11
N PRO A 194 -24.44 -8.94 -22.62
CA PRO A 194 -23.95 -9.54 -23.88
C PRO A 194 -23.89 -8.55 -25.07
N GLU A 195 -24.84 -7.61 -25.13
CA GLU A 195 -24.94 -6.61 -26.19
C GLU A 195 -23.93 -5.48 -26.01
N THR A 196 -23.64 -5.10 -24.77
CA THR A 196 -22.73 -3.99 -24.43
C THR A 196 -21.29 -4.44 -24.14
N PHE A 197 -21.04 -5.75 -24.12
CA PHE A 197 -19.74 -6.32 -23.78
C PHE A 197 -18.61 -5.76 -24.66
N ARG A 198 -18.75 -5.85 -25.99
CA ARG A 198 -17.70 -5.42 -26.92
C ARG A 198 -17.33 -3.94 -26.77
N PRO A 199 -18.29 -2.97 -26.82
CA PRO A 199 -17.93 -1.57 -26.65
C PRO A 199 -17.32 -1.27 -25.27
N LYS A 200 -17.90 -1.80 -24.18
CA LYS A 200 -17.34 -1.58 -22.83
C LYS A 200 -15.95 -2.19 -22.64
N MET A 201 -15.63 -3.29 -23.32
CA MET A 201 -14.28 -3.85 -23.32
C MET A 201 -13.28 -2.99 -24.10
N TYR A 202 -13.72 -2.24 -25.11
CA TYR A 202 -12.86 -1.26 -25.79
C TYR A 202 -12.59 -0.06 -24.89
N ASP A 203 -13.60 0.45 -24.19
CA ASP A 203 -13.44 1.56 -23.22
C ASP A 203 -12.48 1.20 -22.06
N LEU A 204 -12.36 -0.08 -21.71
CA LEU A 204 -11.40 -0.56 -20.71
C LEU A 204 -9.96 -0.66 -21.24
N ALA A 205 -9.80 -0.84 -22.54
CA ALA A 205 -8.52 -1.11 -23.17
C ALA A 205 -7.82 0.14 -23.72
N TYR A 206 -8.59 1.17 -24.05
CA TYR A 206 -8.16 2.40 -24.73
C TYR A 206 -8.68 3.63 -24.00
#